data_AF-A0A1T1H7F0-F1
#
_entry.id   AF-A0A1T1H7F0-F1
#
_cell.length_a   1.000
_cell.length_b   1.000
_cell.length_c   1.000
_cell.angle_alpha   90.00
_cell.angle_beta   90.00
_cell.angle_gamma   90.00
#
_symmetry.space_group_name_H-M   'P 1'
#
loop_
_entity.id
_entity.type
_entity.pdbx_description
1 polymer ?
#
loop_
_entity_poly.entity_id
_entity_poly.type
_entity_poly.pdbx_seq_one_letter_code
_entity_poly.pdbx_strand_id
1 'polypeptide(L)'
;ALVLQMGNAVEAEDLCIEVVSMNDRSAHSSSERELQGPVAVEASVVSSVTLPDSVRLSESGRLGDDLQIKEFEMILAVLKESHGRKNKAADRLGISPRTLRYKLAKMREHGIDVEKVVDLM
;
A
#
# COMPACT_ATOMS: atom_id res chain seq x y z
N ALA A 1 17.05 9.46 -13.92
CA ALA A 1 15.59 9.65 -13.94
C ALA A 1 15.27 10.51 -15.14
N LEU A 2 14.45 10.02 -16.08
CA LEU A 2 14.09 10.79 -17.26
C LEU A 2 12.73 11.43 -16.98
N VAL A 3 12.76 12.70 -16.54
CA VAL A 3 11.59 13.58 -16.58
C VAL A 3 11.77 14.42 -17.83
N LEU A 4 11.06 14.07 -18.90
CA LEU A 4 10.94 14.94 -20.06
C LEU A 4 9.55 15.58 -20.01
N GLN A 5 9.51 16.86 -19.65
CA GLN A 5 8.43 17.72 -20.05
C GLN A 5 8.97 19.10 -20.40
N MET A 6 8.73 19.52 -21.65
CA MET A 6 8.84 20.92 -22.06
C MET A 6 7.44 21.52 -21.97
N GLY A 7 7.19 22.34 -20.94
CA GLY A 7 5.91 23.04 -20.78
C GLY A 7 5.40 23.04 -19.35
N ASN A 8 4.55 24.02 -19.02
CA ASN A 8 3.99 24.23 -17.67
C ASN A 8 2.48 23.91 -17.60
N ALA A 9 1.92 23.35 -18.67
CA ALA A 9 0.54 22.92 -18.79
C ALA A 9 0.52 21.50 -19.36
N VAL A 10 -0.39 20.67 -18.85
CA VAL A 10 -0.70 19.34 -19.39
C VAL A 10 -2.09 19.46 -19.98
N GLU A 11 -2.21 19.31 -21.30
CA GLU A 11 -3.50 19.34 -21.99
C GLU A 11 -4.09 17.92 -22.05
N ALA A 12 -5.41 17.80 -22.22
CA ALA A 12 -6.07 16.49 -22.27
C ALA A 12 -5.52 15.58 -23.39
N GLU A 13 -4.97 16.22 -24.42
CA GLU A 13 -4.34 15.57 -25.58
C GLU A 13 -2.97 14.95 -25.25
N ASP A 14 -2.30 15.41 -24.19
CA ASP A 14 -1.02 14.86 -23.72
C ASP A 14 -1.21 13.50 -23.03
N LEU A 15 -2.40 13.26 -22.48
CA LEU A 15 -2.80 11.98 -21.91
C LEU A 15 -3.49 11.15 -23.00
N CYS A 16 -2.71 10.65 -23.95
CA CYS A 16 -3.15 9.60 -24.88
C CYS A 16 -3.37 8.28 -24.11
N ILE A 17 -4.43 8.22 -23.30
CA ILE A 17 -4.92 6.99 -22.70
C ILE A 17 -5.92 6.41 -23.69
N GLU A 18 -5.43 5.61 -24.63
CA GLU A 18 -6.32 4.70 -25.34
C GLU A 18 -6.89 3.73 -24.32
N VAL A 19 -8.17 3.93 -23.97
CA VAL A 19 -8.94 2.89 -23.31
C VAL A 19 -9.05 1.77 -24.33
N VAL A 20 -8.10 0.84 -24.29
CA VAL A 20 -8.29 -0.49 -24.87
C VAL A 20 -9.52 -1.05 -24.18
N SER A 21 -10.68 -0.87 -24.80
CA SER A 21 -11.86 -1.67 -24.51
C SER A 21 -11.40 -3.11 -24.67
N MET A 22 -11.16 -3.78 -23.55
CA MET A 22 -11.16 -5.23 -23.49
C MET A 22 -12.59 -5.68 -23.81
N ASN A 23 -12.95 -5.59 -25.08
CA ASN A 23 -14.00 -6.43 -25.64
C ASN A 23 -13.47 -7.85 -25.51
N ASP A 24 -13.84 -8.48 -24.41
CA ASP A 24 -14.40 -9.82 -24.36
C ASP A 24 -14.17 -10.60 -25.67
N ARG A 25 -12.99 -11.22 -25.80
CA ARG A 25 -12.77 -12.32 -26.75
C ARG A 25 -13.08 -13.63 -26.05
N SER A 26 -14.28 -13.73 -25.48
CA SER A 26 -14.90 -15.03 -25.25
C SER A 26 -15.36 -15.57 -26.61
N ALA A 27 -14.54 -16.45 -27.18
CA ALA A 27 -14.94 -17.27 -28.31
C ALA A 27 -15.91 -18.36 -27.82
N HIS A 28 -17.20 -18.07 -27.98
CA HIS A 28 -18.36 -18.96 -28.11
C HIS A 28 -18.16 -20.47 -27.88
N SER A 29 -18.89 -21.03 -26.89
CA SER A 29 -19.78 -22.18 -27.11
C SER A 29 -20.81 -22.35 -25.98
N SER A 30 -22.07 -22.18 -26.35
CA SER A 30 -23.28 -22.89 -25.87
C SER A 30 -24.00 -22.46 -24.57
N SER A 31 -25.33 -22.32 -24.76
CA SER A 31 -26.46 -22.37 -23.82
C SER A 31 -26.89 -21.12 -23.04
N GLU A 32 -27.87 -20.45 -23.65
CA GLU A 32 -29.22 -20.18 -23.12
C GLU A 32 -29.40 -19.16 -21.98
N ARG A 33 -30.16 -18.12 -22.35
CA ARG A 33 -30.69 -17.04 -21.53
C ARG A 33 -31.72 -17.57 -20.53
N GLU A 34 -31.64 -17.11 -19.28
CA GLU A 34 -32.84 -16.83 -18.48
C GLU A 34 -32.59 -15.66 -17.50
N LEU A 35 -33.63 -14.85 -17.29
CA LEU A 35 -33.65 -13.55 -16.62
C LEU A 35 -33.83 -13.67 -15.08
N GLN A 36 -33.83 -12.51 -14.41
CA GLN A 36 -34.17 -12.20 -13.01
C GLN A 36 -32.99 -12.26 -12.02
N GLY A 37 -32.70 -11.25 -11.19
CA GLY A 37 -33.32 -9.98 -10.78
C GLY A 37 -32.50 -9.47 -9.58
N PRO A 38 -32.63 -8.21 -9.13
CA PRO A 38 -31.77 -7.65 -8.08
C PRO A 38 -32.29 -8.06 -6.69
N VAL A 39 -31.42 -8.56 -5.81
CA VAL A 39 -31.73 -8.75 -4.39
C VAL A 39 -30.89 -7.81 -3.54
N ALA A 40 -31.58 -6.83 -2.97
CA ALA A 40 -31.14 -6.01 -1.86
C ALA A 40 -30.97 -6.88 -0.62
N VAL A 41 -29.88 -6.67 0.13
CA VAL A 41 -29.81 -6.98 1.55
C VAL A 41 -29.12 -5.83 2.28
N GLU A 42 -29.89 -5.25 3.17
CA GLU A 42 -29.56 -4.08 3.98
C GLU A 42 -28.62 -4.39 5.15
N ALA A 43 -27.79 -3.40 5.46
CA ALA A 43 -27.47 -2.79 6.75
C ALA A 43 -27.11 -3.64 8.00
N SER A 44 -26.32 -2.96 8.86
CA SER A 44 -26.04 -3.22 10.29
C SER A 44 -24.84 -4.16 10.53
N VAL A 45 -23.83 -3.89 11.36
CA VAL A 45 -23.76 -3.06 12.57
C VAL A 45 -22.29 -2.71 12.87
N VAL A 46 -22.11 -1.50 13.40
CA VAL A 46 -20.99 -0.90 14.16
C VAL A 46 -19.79 -1.76 14.59
N SER A 47 -18.58 -1.22 14.40
CA SER A 47 -17.59 -1.20 15.48
C SER A 47 -16.61 -0.04 15.29
N SER A 48 -16.95 1.11 15.87
CA SER A 48 -16.01 2.21 16.09
C SER A 48 -15.01 1.80 17.15
N VAL A 49 -13.81 1.42 16.74
CA VAL A 49 -12.65 1.38 17.64
C VAL A 49 -12.08 2.79 17.70
N THR A 50 -12.41 3.49 18.78
CA THR A 50 -11.72 4.71 19.22
C THR A 50 -10.33 4.32 19.72
N LEU A 51 -9.29 4.59 18.93
CA LEU A 51 -7.93 4.66 19.43
C LEU A 51 -7.65 6.10 19.90
N PRO A 52 -6.99 6.29 21.06
CA PRO A 52 -6.75 7.61 21.61
C PRO A 52 -5.73 8.41 20.80
N ASP A 53 -6.08 9.67 20.58
CA ASP A 53 -5.27 10.76 20.05
C ASP A 53 -4.03 11.00 20.92
N SER A 54 -2.84 10.74 20.37
CA SER A 54 -1.59 11.34 20.85
C SER A 54 -0.45 11.00 19.89
N VAL A 55 -0.23 11.88 18.91
CA VAL A 55 1.02 12.59 18.58
C VAL A 55 0.69 13.50 17.39
N ARG A 56 0.41 14.78 17.66
CA ARG A 56 0.31 15.79 16.60
C ARG A 56 1.68 16.40 16.34
N LEU A 57 2.40 15.90 15.33
CA LEU A 57 3.66 16.50 14.85
C LEU A 57 3.45 17.28 13.50
N SER A 58 3.23 18.60 13.59
CA SER A 58 3.65 19.68 12.65
C SER A 58 3.11 19.79 11.20
N GLU A 59 1.99 20.51 10.98
CA GLU A 59 1.00 20.52 9.86
C GLU A 59 1.35 20.92 8.40
N SER A 60 2.57 20.83 7.86
CA SER A 60 2.72 21.13 6.39
C SER A 60 3.79 20.38 5.60
N GLY A 61 4.64 19.59 6.25
CA GLY A 61 5.50 18.58 5.61
C GLY A 61 5.04 17.13 5.85
N ARG A 62 3.94 16.96 6.61
CA ARG A 62 3.59 15.72 7.33
C ARG A 62 3.13 14.57 6.47
N LEU A 63 2.46 14.82 5.35
CA LEU A 63 1.77 13.72 4.66
C LEU A 63 2.76 12.64 4.19
N GLY A 64 3.93 13.07 3.70
CA GLY A 64 5.01 12.15 3.34
C GLY A 64 5.65 11.47 4.54
N ASP A 65 5.80 12.21 5.64
CA ASP A 65 6.41 11.71 6.88
C ASP A 65 5.48 10.74 7.62
N ASP A 66 4.19 11.04 7.70
CA ASP A 66 3.13 10.20 8.30
C ASP A 66 3.00 8.87 7.53
N LEU A 67 3.13 8.90 6.21
CA LEU A 67 3.14 7.69 5.39
C LEU A 67 4.39 6.85 5.66
N GLN A 68 5.56 7.49 5.78
CA GLN A 68 6.81 6.79 6.11
C GLN A 68 6.76 6.19 7.52
N ILE A 69 6.21 6.92 8.51
CA ILE A 69 6.04 6.42 9.87
C ILE A 69 5.16 5.17 9.87
N LYS A 70 4.01 5.20 9.19
CA LYS A 70 3.14 4.01 9.06
C LYS A 70 3.83 2.84 8.36
N GLU A 71 4.61 3.12 7.33
CA GLU A 71 5.39 2.08 6.65
C GLU A 71 6.41 1.44 7.60
N PHE A 72 7.10 2.24 8.41
CA PHE A 72 8.05 1.74 9.40
C PHE A 72 7.37 0.90 10.48
N GLU A 73 6.22 1.33 10.99
CA GLU A 73 5.42 0.56 11.94
C GLU A 73 5.01 -0.81 11.38
N MET A 74 4.53 -0.86 10.13
CA MET A 74 4.15 -2.10 9.46
C MET A 74 5.36 -3.05 9.33
N ILE A 75 6.52 -2.53 8.93
CA ILE A 75 7.74 -3.34 8.80
C ILE A 75 8.17 -3.91 10.14
N LEU A 76 8.12 -3.12 11.22
CA LEU A 76 8.45 -3.57 12.56
C LEU A 76 7.47 -4.64 13.06
N ALA A 77 6.17 -4.46 12.82
CA ALA A 77 5.15 -5.44 13.18
C ALA A 77 5.42 -6.79 12.49
N VAL A 78 5.67 -6.80 11.18
CA VAL A 78 5.96 -8.03 10.44
C VAL A 78 7.29 -8.64 10.88
N LEU A 79 8.32 -7.84 11.17
CA LEU A 79 9.59 -8.34 11.70
C LEU A 79 9.40 -9.06 13.03
N LYS A 80 8.59 -8.50 13.94
CA LYS A 80 8.24 -9.12 15.23
C LYS A 80 7.54 -10.47 15.01
N GLU A 81 6.52 -10.51 14.17
CA GLU A 81 5.80 -11.76 13.87
C GLU A 81 6.67 -12.81 13.15
N SER A 82 7.73 -12.36 12.46
CA SER A 82 8.70 -13.25 11.81
C SER A 82 9.83 -13.72 12.74
N HIS A 83 9.86 -13.28 13.99
CA HIS A 83 10.98 -13.48 14.94
C HIS A 83 12.31 -12.94 14.39
N GLY A 84 12.30 -11.72 13.82
CA GLY A 84 13.49 -11.09 13.26
C GLY A 84 14.02 -11.72 11.95
N ARG A 85 13.35 -12.75 11.43
CA ARG A 85 13.75 -13.42 10.18
C ARG A 85 13.45 -12.54 8.97
N LYS A 86 14.44 -11.71 8.59
CA LYS A 86 14.36 -10.72 7.50
C LYS A 86 13.81 -11.28 6.17
N ASN A 87 14.20 -12.50 5.78
CA ASN A 87 13.69 -13.11 4.54
C ASN A 87 12.18 -13.39 4.63
N LYS A 88 11.74 -14.04 5.71
CA LYS A 88 10.31 -14.33 5.96
C LYS A 88 9.48 -13.04 6.09
N ALA A 89 10.04 -12.01 6.70
CA ALA A 89 9.39 -10.69 6.78
C ALA A 89 9.22 -10.05 5.39
N ALA A 90 10.24 -10.12 4.54
CA ALA A 90 10.17 -9.60 3.17
C ALA A 90 9.08 -10.31 2.35
N ASP A 91 9.01 -11.65 2.45
CA ASP A 91 7.98 -12.45 1.78
C ASP A 91 6.56 -12.05 2.24
N ARG A 92 6.36 -11.83 3.54
CA ARG A 92 5.05 -11.42 4.10
C ARG A 92 4.67 -9.98 3.76
N LEU A 93 5.66 -9.10 3.62
CA LEU A 93 5.45 -7.71 3.17
C LEU A 93 5.25 -7.62 1.65
N GLY A 94 5.49 -8.70 0.89
CA GLY A 94 5.39 -8.69 -0.57
C GLY A 94 6.48 -7.85 -1.26
N ILE A 95 7.65 -7.70 -0.63
CA ILE A 95 8.78 -6.92 -1.15
C ILE A 95 10.03 -7.76 -1.29
N SER A 96 10.98 -7.33 -2.12
CA SER A 96 12.26 -8.03 -2.21
C SER A 96 13.05 -7.91 -0.89
N PRO A 97 13.85 -8.93 -0.51
CA PRO A 97 14.76 -8.83 0.64
C PRO A 97 15.70 -7.62 0.57
N ARG A 98 16.06 -7.21 -0.65
CA ARG A 98 16.87 -6.01 -0.90
C ARG A 98 16.10 -4.74 -0.54
N THR A 99 14.85 -4.61 -0.97
CA THR A 99 13.96 -3.50 -0.62
C THR A 99 13.79 -3.39 0.90
N LEU A 100 13.58 -4.52 1.59
CA LEU A 100 13.49 -4.53 3.04
C LEU A 100 14.76 -3.98 3.68
N ARG A 101 15.95 -4.46 3.27
CA ARG A 101 17.23 -3.97 3.81
C ARG A 101 17.39 -2.46 3.65
N TYR A 102 16.99 -1.90 2.51
CA TYR A 102 17.03 -0.45 2.28
C TYR A 102 16.11 0.31 3.23
N LYS A 103 14.90 -0.18 3.45
CA LYS A 103 13.98 0.43 4.41
C LYS A 103 14.54 0.37 5.83
N LEU A 104 15.16 -0.76 6.23
CA LEU A 104 15.80 -0.86 7.54
C LEU A 104 16.99 0.09 7.72
N ALA A 105 17.79 0.31 6.67
CA ALA A 105 18.86 1.30 6.71
C ALA A 105 18.28 2.72 6.89
N LYS A 106 17.24 3.06 6.12
CA LYS A 106 16.55 4.35 6.26
C LYS A 106 15.94 4.53 7.65
N MET A 107 15.34 3.50 8.23
CA MET A 107 14.85 3.53 9.61
C MET A 107 15.96 3.86 10.62
N ARG A 108 17.17 3.31 10.44
CA ARG A 108 18.33 3.63 11.28
C ARG A 108 18.78 5.09 11.12
N GLU A 109 18.74 5.62 9.91
CA GLU A 109 19.03 7.04 9.63
C GLU A 109 18.03 7.97 10.34
N HIS A 110 16.76 7.55 10.47
CA HIS A 110 15.74 8.23 11.27
C HIS A 110 15.83 7.96 12.78
N GLY A 111 16.89 7.29 13.25
CA GLY A 111 17.13 7.01 14.67
C GLY A 111 16.37 5.81 15.24
N ILE A 112 15.71 5.01 14.40
CA ILE A 112 15.04 3.78 14.82
C ILE A 112 16.07 2.64 14.87
N ASP A 113 16.40 2.20 16.08
CA ASP A 113 17.30 1.06 16.28
C ASP A 113 16.55 -0.27 16.09
N VAL A 114 16.46 -0.68 14.82
CA VAL A 114 15.74 -1.89 14.42
C VAL A 114 16.25 -3.13 15.16
N GLU A 115 17.56 -3.23 15.43
CA GLU A 115 18.16 -4.40 16.11
C GLU A 115 17.70 -4.49 17.56
N LYS A 116 17.72 -3.38 18.30
CA LYS A 116 17.13 -3.37 19.66
C LYS A 116 15.66 -3.73 19.68
N VAL A 117 14.89 -3.32 18.67
CA VAL A 117 13.44 -3.60 18.60
C VAL A 117 13.16 -5.08 18.33
N VAL A 118 14.05 -5.78 17.61
CA VAL A 118 13.93 -7.24 17.40
C VAL A 118 14.61 -8.07 18.48
N ASP A 119 15.63 -7.53 19.17
CA ASP A 119 16.39 -8.23 20.22
C ASP A 119 15.77 -8.11 21.62
N LEU A 120 14.81 -7.19 21.84
CA LEU A 120 14.03 -7.10 23.09
C LEU A 120 13.03 -8.27 23.28
N MET A 121 13.29 -9.42 22.64
CA MET A 121 12.37 -10.53 22.42
C MET A 121 12.85 -11.82 23.07
#